data_AF-A0A2H0UPP1-F1
#
_entry.id   AF-A0A2H0UPP1-F1
#
_cell.length_a   1.000
_cell.length_b   1.000
_cell.length_c   1.000
_cell.angle_alpha   90.00
_cell.angle_beta   90.00
_cell.angle_gamma   90.00
#
_symmetry.space_group_name_H-M   'P 1'
#
loop_
_entity.id
_entity.type
_entity.pdbx_description
1 polymer ?
#
loop_
_entity_poly.entity_id
_entity_poly.type
_entity_poly.pdbx_seq_one_letter_code
_entity_poly.pdbx_strand_id
1 'polypeptide(L)'
;MNGEKLIIVRHPSSARKIVLIIVDIIELLLTVRFVLKLFSANDADVAVNFIYSLTQPLVSPFHNMLPVGFAGSPPTIAWATISAMLVYGLIGYGLARILR
;
A
#
# COMPACT_ATOMS: atom_id res chain seq x y z
N MET A 1 0.57 -29.84 43.82
CA MET A 1 0.78 -28.48 43.29
C MET A 1 1.95 -28.51 42.33
N ASN A 2 1.72 -28.65 41.03
CA ASN A 2 2.69 -28.11 40.09
C ASN A 2 1.97 -27.72 38.80
N GLY A 3 1.75 -26.42 38.67
CA GLY A 3 1.15 -25.80 37.51
C GLY A 3 2.20 -25.71 36.42
N GLU A 4 2.37 -26.78 35.66
CA GLU A 4 2.99 -26.74 34.34
C GLU A 4 2.10 -25.86 33.47
N LYS A 5 2.36 -24.56 33.58
CA LYS A 5 1.76 -23.50 32.81
C LYS A 5 2.03 -23.85 31.36
N LEU A 6 1.02 -24.39 30.69
CA LEU A 6 1.01 -24.61 29.25
C LEU A 6 1.28 -23.25 28.60
N ILE A 7 2.52 -23.01 28.20
CA ILE A 7 2.88 -21.86 27.39
C ILE A 7 2.27 -22.15 26.03
N ILE A 8 1.03 -21.69 25.83
CA ILE A 8 0.39 -21.71 24.52
C ILE A 8 1.13 -20.65 23.69
N VAL A 9 2.20 -21.07 23.02
CA VAL A 9 2.84 -20.28 21.97
C VAL A 9 1.82 -20.20 20.83
N ARG A 10 0.98 -19.16 20.85
CA ARG A 10 0.11 -18.82 19.73
C ARG A 10 1.00 -18.53 18.53
N HIS A 11 1.12 -19.50 17.64
CA HIS A 11 1.74 -19.28 16.36
C HIS A 11 0.77 -18.42 15.55
N PRO A 12 1.13 -17.19 15.14
CA PRO A 12 0.27 -16.43 14.25
C PRO A 12 -0.02 -17.28 13.02
N SER A 13 -1.29 -17.38 12.64
CA SER A 13 -1.73 -18.17 11.49
C SER A 13 -0.88 -17.81 10.27
N SER A 14 -0.39 -18.81 9.54
CA SER A 14 0.44 -18.58 8.35
C SER A 14 -0.24 -17.63 7.35
N ALA A 15 -1.58 -17.71 7.27
CA ALA A 15 -2.42 -16.80 6.50
C ALA A 15 -2.25 -15.32 6.89
N ARG A 16 -2.19 -15.00 8.19
CA ARG A 16 -1.98 -13.62 8.66
C ARG A 16 -0.64 -13.06 8.21
N LYS A 17 0.42 -13.86 8.26
CA LYS A 17 1.75 -13.45 7.80
C LYS A 17 1.76 -13.13 6.31
N ILE A 18 1.13 -14.00 5.51
CA ILE A 18 1.06 -13.83 4.05
C ILE A 18 0.32 -12.53 3.70
N VAL A 19 -0.83 -12.28 4.33
CA VAL A 19 -1.61 -11.04 4.09
C VAL A 19 -0.77 -9.81 4.43
N LEU A 20 -0.10 -9.80 5.58
CA LEU A 20 0.74 -8.67 5.99
C LEU A 20 1.88 -8.43 5.01
N ILE A 21 2.58 -9.49 4.57
CA ILE A 21 3.67 -9.36 3.59
C ILE A 21 3.18 -8.77 2.27
N ILE A 22 2.01 -9.21 1.78
CA ILE A 22 1.43 -8.66 0.54
C ILE A 22 1.13 -7.17 0.69
N VAL A 23 0.52 -6.77 1.81
CA VAL A 23 0.21 -5.37 2.09
C VAL A 23 1.49 -4.55 2.20
N ASP A 24 2.50 -5.04 2.93
CA ASP A 24 3.78 -4.35 3.10
C ASP A 24 4.49 -4.14 1.75
N ILE A 25 4.43 -5.12 0.84
CA ILE A 25 4.98 -4.98 -0.52
C ILE A 25 4.22 -3.91 -1.32
N ILE A 26 2.89 -3.92 -1.26
CA ILE A 26 2.06 -2.92 -1.95
C ILE A 26 2.37 -1.52 -1.42
N GLU A 27 2.38 -1.34 -0.09
CA GLU A 27 2.67 -0.07 0.56
C GLU A 27 4.09 0.41 0.26
N LEU A 28 5.08 -0.48 0.25
CA LEU A 28 6.45 -0.12 -0.10
C LEU A 28 6.54 0.40 -1.54
N LEU A 29 5.92 -0.28 -2.50
CA LEU A 29 5.90 0.14 -3.90
C LEU A 29 5.21 1.49 -4.08
N LEU A 30 4.07 1.70 -3.41
CA LEU A 30 3.34 2.96 -3.45
C LEU A 30 4.09 4.10 -2.76
N THR A 31 4.81 3.81 -1.67
CA THR A 31 5.68 4.77 -0.99
C THR A 31 6.81 5.21 -1.90
N VAL A 32 7.48 4.27 -2.59
CA VAL A 32 8.52 4.61 -3.57
C VAL A 32 7.94 5.47 -4.69
N ARG A 33 6.79 5.08 -5.27
CA ARG A 33 6.09 5.90 -6.28
C ARG A 33 5.81 7.31 -5.76
N PHE A 34 5.27 7.43 -4.54
CA PHE A 34 4.92 8.70 -3.93
C PHE A 34 6.15 9.58 -3.76
N VAL A 35 7.24 9.04 -3.23
CA VAL A 35 8.53 9.72 -3.10
C VAL A 35 9.05 10.20 -4.45
N LEU A 36 9.06 9.35 -5.48
CA LEU A 36 9.50 9.74 -6.83
C LEU A 36 8.64 10.88 -7.40
N LYS A 37 7.31 10.85 -7.19
CA LYS A 37 6.42 11.93 -7.61
C LYS A 37 6.62 13.22 -6.81
N LEU A 38 6.89 13.13 -5.51
CA LEU A 38 7.22 14.29 -4.66
C LEU A 38 8.48 15.01 -5.15
N PHE A 39 9.49 14.25 -5.53
CA PHE A 39 10.74 14.80 -6.07
C PHE A 39 10.67 15.16 -7.56
N SER A 40 9.50 15.03 -8.20
CA SER A 40 9.35 15.24 -9.65
C SER A 40 10.41 14.49 -10.45
N ALA A 41 10.65 13.23 -10.08
CA ALA A 41 11.61 12.36 -10.75
C ALA A 41 11.31 12.26 -12.25
N ASN A 42 12.36 12.12 -13.06
CA ASN A 42 12.24 12.11 -14.52
C ASN A 42 11.46 10.87 -15.03
N ASP A 43 10.26 11.07 -15.56
CA ASP A 43 9.40 10.00 -16.11
C ASP A 43 10.03 9.26 -17.32
N ALA A 44 11.07 9.83 -17.96
CA ALA A 44 11.83 9.20 -19.04
C ALA A 44 12.93 8.25 -18.55
N ASP A 45 13.27 8.29 -17.25
CA ASP A 45 14.21 7.33 -16.66
C ASP A 45 13.59 5.93 -16.59
N VAL A 46 14.38 4.91 -16.95
CA VAL A 46 13.89 3.52 -17.05
C VAL A 46 13.44 2.99 -15.69
N ALA A 47 14.15 3.31 -14.60
CA ALA A 47 13.80 2.82 -13.26
C ALA A 47 12.54 3.54 -12.74
N VAL A 48 12.44 4.85 -12.94
CA VAL A 48 11.25 5.64 -12.56
C VAL A 48 10.02 5.15 -13.33
N ASN A 49 10.15 4.98 -14.65
CA ASN A 49 9.06 4.52 -15.50
C ASN A 49 8.62 3.10 -15.13
N PHE A 50 9.56 2.21 -14.81
CA PHE A 50 9.27 0.86 -14.34
C PHE A 50 8.41 0.87 -13.08
N ILE A 51 8.79 1.64 -12.05
CA ILE A 51 8.02 1.74 -10.81
C ILE A 51 6.63 2.31 -11.08
N TYR A 52 6.52 3.36 -11.88
CA TYR A 52 5.22 3.95 -12.21
C TYR A 52 4.32 2.98 -12.96
N SER A 53 4.85 2.25 -13.94
CA SER A 53 4.10 1.25 -14.71
C SER A 53 3.65 0.08 -13.85
N LEU A 54 4.54 -0.44 -13.01
CA LEU A 54 4.24 -1.53 -12.08
C LEU A 54 3.15 -1.16 -11.07
N THR A 55 3.14 0.10 -10.62
CA THR A 55 2.19 0.60 -9.63
C THR A 55 0.92 1.21 -10.23
N GLN A 56 0.84 1.42 -11.56
CA GLN A 56 -0.35 2.00 -12.19
C GLN A 56 -1.64 1.22 -11.86
N PRO A 57 -1.70 -0.12 -11.95
CA PRO A 57 -2.94 -0.87 -11.68
C PRO A 57 -3.42 -0.74 -10.24
N LEU A 58 -2.50 -0.48 -9.30
CA LEU A 58 -2.81 -0.28 -7.88
C LEU A 58 -3.41 1.11 -7.63
N VAL A 59 -3.04 2.11 -8.44
CA VAL A 59 -3.47 3.50 -8.24
C VAL A 59 -4.66 3.87 -9.14
N SER A 60 -4.83 3.20 -10.28
CA SER A 60 -5.86 3.51 -11.28
C SER A 60 -7.30 3.55 -10.76
N PRO A 61 -7.74 2.71 -9.78
CA PRO A 61 -9.09 2.81 -9.24
C PRO A 61 -9.33 4.12 -8.47
N PHE A 62 -8.27 4.78 -8.02
CA PHE A 62 -8.31 5.97 -7.16
C PHE A 62 -8.11 7.28 -7.93
N HIS A 63 -7.83 7.23 -9.24
CA HIS A 63 -7.59 8.44 -10.05
C HIS A 63 -8.77 9.43 -10.03
N ASN A 64 -10.00 8.95 -9.91
CA ASN A 64 -11.21 9.78 -9.91
C ASN A 64 -11.84 9.93 -8.52
N MET A 65 -11.16 9.52 -7.44
CA MET A 65 -11.76 9.47 -6.11
C MET A 65 -11.89 10.85 -5.46
N LEU A 66 -11.04 11.81 -5.82
CA LEU A 66 -11.05 13.16 -5.27
C LEU A 66 -11.38 14.19 -6.37
N PRO A 67 -12.35 15.10 -6.15
CA PRO A 67 -12.71 16.15 -7.09
C PRO A 67 -11.67 17.29 -7.06
N VAL A 68 -10.39 16.98 -7.29
CA VAL A 68 -9.31 17.98 -7.37
C VAL A 68 -9.08 18.37 -8.82
N GLY A 69 -10.10 18.99 -9.41
CA GLY A 69 -9.98 19.71 -10.67
C GLY A 69 -9.41 21.10 -10.43
N PHE A 70 -8.08 21.21 -10.28
CA PHE A 70 -7.43 22.47 -10.66
C PHE A 70 -7.35 22.47 -12.18
N ALA A 71 -8.25 23.25 -12.80
CA ALA A 71 -8.19 23.75 -14.17
C ALA A 71 -7.34 22.91 -15.15
N GLY A 72 -7.94 21.87 -15.74
CA GLY A 72 -7.42 21.25 -16.98
C GLY A 72 -6.23 20.30 -16.84
N SER A 73 -5.69 20.04 -15.65
CA SER A 73 -4.69 18.98 -15.44
C SER A 73 -5.34 17.71 -14.91
N PRO A 74 -4.96 16.50 -15.40
CA PRO A 74 -5.43 15.26 -14.80
C PRO A 74 -5.13 15.28 -13.29
N PRO A 75 -6.05 14.77 -12.45
CA PRO A 75 -5.97 14.87 -11.00
C PRO A 75 -4.56 14.52 -10.55
N THR A 76 -3.93 15.46 -9.86
CA THR A 76 -2.50 15.43 -9.48
C THR A 76 -2.18 14.05 -8.92
N ILE A 77 -1.35 13.30 -9.66
CA ILE A 77 -1.08 11.85 -9.48
C ILE A 77 -0.73 11.47 -8.02
N ALA A 78 -0.27 12.43 -7.22
CA ALA A 78 -0.06 12.30 -5.78
C ALA A 78 -1.33 11.91 -5.00
N TRP A 79 -2.49 12.51 -5.27
CA TRP A 79 -3.70 12.28 -4.48
C TRP A 79 -4.25 10.86 -4.60
N ALA A 80 -4.22 10.31 -5.80
CA ALA A 80 -4.62 8.93 -6.03
C ALA A 80 -3.65 7.95 -5.34
N THR A 81 -2.35 8.27 -5.33
CA THR A 81 -1.33 7.44 -4.67
C THR A 81 -1.53 7.44 -3.15
N ILE A 82 -1.77 8.61 -2.54
CA ILE A 82 -2.10 8.73 -1.11
C ILE A 82 -3.38 7.96 -0.78
N SER A 83 -4.41 8.07 -1.62
CA SER A 83 -5.68 7.35 -1.43
C SER A 83 -5.47 5.83 -1.47
N ALA A 84 -4.65 5.35 -2.42
CA ALA A 84 -4.31 3.93 -2.53
C ALA A 84 -3.60 3.42 -1.27
N MET A 85 -2.57 4.14 -0.79
CA MET A 85 -1.85 3.79 0.46
C MET A 85 -2.79 3.76 1.67
N LEU A 86 -3.68 4.74 1.79
CA LEU A 86 -4.64 4.75 2.89
C LEU A 86 -5.57 3.52 2.85
N VAL A 87 -6.13 3.22 1.67
CA VAL A 87 -7.10 2.13 1.52
C VAL A 87 -6.44 0.76 1.70
N TYR A 88 -5.28 0.52 1.09
CA TYR A 88 -4.57 -0.75 1.23
C TYR A 88 -4.06 -0.97 2.65
N GLY A 89 -3.51 0.06 3.30
CA GLY A 89 -3.14 0.01 4.72
C GLY A 89 -4.34 -0.32 5.63
N LEU A 90 -5.50 0.31 5.41
CA LEU A 90 -6.73 0.03 6.17
C LEU A 90 -7.24 -1.40 5.96
N ILE A 91 -7.23 -1.89 4.72
CA ILE A 91 -7.59 -3.28 4.40
C ILE A 91 -6.64 -4.24 5.13
N GLY A 92 -5.34 -4.01 5.04
CA GLY A 92 -4.33 -4.85 5.70
C GLY A 92 -4.50 -4.87 7.22
N TYR A 93 -4.70 -3.70 7.84
CA TYR A 93 -4.99 -3.60 9.26
C TYR A 93 -6.27 -4.36 9.66
N GLY A 94 -7.35 -4.20 8.88
CA GLY A 94 -8.61 -4.89 9.10
C GLY A 94 -8.48 -6.41 9.02
N LEU A 95 -7.85 -6.92 7.96
CA LEU A 95 -7.58 -8.35 7.79
C LEU A 95 -6.69 -8.89 8.91
N ALA A 96 -5.65 -8.15 9.29
CA ALA A 96 -4.74 -8.54 10.37
C ALA A 96 -5.41 -8.58 11.74
N ARG A 97 -6.50 -7.82 11.94
CA ARG A 97 -7.33 -7.83 13.16
C ARG A 97 -8.28 -9.03 13.19
N ILE A 98 -8.85 -9.42 12.05
CA ILE A 98 -9.74 -10.58 11.90
C ILE A 98 -8.97 -11.89 12.08
N LEU A 99 -7.74 -11.96 11.58
CA LEU A 99 -6.88 -13.16 11.64
C LEU A 99 -6.14 -13.34 12.99
N ARG A 100 -6.51 -12.60 14.04
CA ARG A 100 -5.85 -12.64 15.37
C ARG A 100 -6.21 -13.86 16.21
#